data_AF-A0A836RYF0-F1
#
_entry.id   AF-A0A836RYF0-F1
#
_cell.length_a   1.000
_cell.length_b   1.000
_cell.length_c   1.000
_cell.angle_alpha   90.00
_cell.angle_beta   90.00
_cell.angle_gamma   90.00
#
_symmetry.space_group_name_H-M   'P 1'
#
loop_
_entity.id
_entity.type
_entity.pdbx_description
1 polymer ?
#
loop_
_entity_poly.entity_id
_entity_poly.type
_entity_poly.pdbx_seq_one_letter_code
_entity_poly.pdbx_strand_id
1 'polypeptide(L)'
;MMNSTGTDHVMKRFSTELTSCNEKLDSVLFSEPKKILIYGRAASGKTNFILNVIKCSISKARETHDLYRTLFVYISTEGPNYIERAEQLGLLDSENVLYAEALDTLHLISLISTLIRTSLISRVAMIAIDSINFHYRVEASSIDETKRFVTLLTLLDVISSNGIWVLASAQIREAVNNIDDLTHIEPSGFQYLEPWADVIARIEVLHQHRILIVEKPKHLEIPFSIVKEGIAWH
;
A
#
# COMPACT_ATOMS: atom_id res chain seq x y z
N MET A 1 4.42 34.20 -38.09
CA MET A 1 5.21 33.47 -37.08
C MET A 1 4.60 33.76 -35.72
N MET A 2 3.73 32.86 -35.24
CA MET A 2 3.17 32.91 -33.90
C MET A 2 3.99 31.95 -33.04
N ASN A 3 4.68 32.49 -32.04
CA ASN A 3 5.40 31.70 -31.05
C ASN A 3 4.39 31.06 -30.10
N SER A 4 4.27 29.73 -30.19
CA SER A 4 3.62 28.89 -29.20
C SER A 4 4.50 28.83 -27.94
N THR A 5 4.10 29.56 -26.90
CA THR A 5 4.58 29.31 -25.54
C THR A 5 3.92 28.04 -25.02
N GLY A 6 4.50 26.89 -25.38
CA GLY A 6 4.28 25.63 -24.67
C GLY A 6 4.86 25.79 -23.27
N THR A 7 4.00 26.04 -22.29
CA THR A 7 4.36 25.95 -20.89
C THR A 7 4.40 24.47 -20.54
N ASP A 8 5.58 23.87 -20.72
CA ASP A 8 5.93 22.60 -20.09
C ASP A 8 5.99 22.82 -18.57
N HIS A 9 4.82 22.80 -17.93
CA HIS A 9 4.71 22.62 -16.48
C HIS A 9 4.97 21.15 -16.16
N VAL A 10 6.22 20.70 -16.36
CA VAL A 10 6.74 19.58 -15.60
C VAL A 10 6.84 20.07 -14.16
N MET A 11 5.77 19.90 -13.39
CA MET A 11 5.82 20.09 -11.95
C MET A 11 6.94 19.17 -11.43
N LYS A 12 8.05 19.76 -10.99
CA LYS A 12 9.03 19.07 -10.14
C LYS A 12 8.26 18.56 -8.92
N ARG A 13 7.96 17.27 -8.90
CA ARG A 13 7.38 16.61 -7.74
C ARG A 13 8.42 16.58 -6.64
N PHE A 14 8.03 17.02 -5.46
CA PHE A 14 8.87 16.99 -4.27
C PHE A 14 8.99 15.54 -3.82
N SER A 15 10.20 15.05 -3.63
CA SER A 15 10.45 13.69 -3.16
C SER A 15 10.21 13.64 -1.65
N THR A 16 8.99 13.36 -1.22
CA THR A 16 8.80 12.86 0.15
C THR A 16 9.43 11.48 0.23
N GLU A 17 10.42 11.32 1.09
CA GLU A 17 10.98 10.01 1.42
C GLU A 17 9.95 9.23 2.25
N LEU A 18 9.47 8.12 1.70
CA LEU A 18 8.72 7.14 2.49
C LEU A 18 9.69 6.38 3.40
N THR A 19 9.21 6.03 4.59
CA THR A 19 10.01 5.27 5.54
C THR A 19 9.12 4.37 6.41
N SER A 20 9.66 3.20 6.75
CA SER A 20 9.13 2.28 7.77
C SER A 20 9.70 2.52 9.16
N CYS A 21 10.53 3.56 9.34
CA CYS A 21 11.45 3.74 10.47
C CYS A 21 12.51 2.62 10.59
N ASN A 22 12.88 1.98 9.47
CA ASN A 22 13.94 0.97 9.42
C ASN A 22 14.77 1.16 8.16
N GLU A 23 15.97 1.72 8.29
CA GLU A 23 16.84 2.08 7.15
C GLU A 23 17.15 0.89 6.23
N LYS A 24 17.35 -0.30 6.82
CA LYS A 24 17.64 -1.52 6.06
C LYS A 24 16.44 -1.90 5.19
N LEU A 25 15.22 -1.85 5.75
CA LEU A 25 14.00 -2.11 5.01
C LEU A 25 13.74 -1.03 3.96
N ASP A 26 13.94 0.24 4.34
CA ASP A 26 13.68 1.40 3.49
C ASP A 26 14.58 1.41 2.25
N SER A 27 15.83 0.94 2.37
CA SER A 27 16.73 0.77 1.21
C SER A 27 16.19 -0.19 0.14
N VAL A 28 15.29 -1.12 0.52
CA VAL A 28 14.67 -2.09 -0.37
C VAL A 28 13.26 -1.65 -0.78
N LEU A 29 12.46 -1.20 0.17
CA LEU A 29 11.06 -0.87 -0.06
C LEU A 29 10.88 0.55 -0.58
N PHE A 30 11.65 1.52 -0.08
CA PHE A 30 11.37 2.95 -0.22
C PHE A 30 12.42 3.76 -1.01
N SER A 31 13.26 3.09 -1.80
CA SER A 31 14.32 3.71 -2.59
C SER A 31 13.83 4.68 -3.70
N GLU A 32 12.71 4.36 -4.34
CA GLU A 32 12.12 5.14 -5.43
C GLU A 32 10.65 4.74 -5.62
N PRO A 33 9.74 5.65 -6.02
CA PRO A 33 8.31 5.35 -6.16
C PRO A 33 8.02 4.11 -6.99
N LYS A 34 7.32 3.15 -6.38
CA LYS A 34 6.99 1.86 -7.00
C LYS A 34 5.76 1.21 -6.35
N LYS A 35 5.34 0.08 -6.92
CA LYS A 35 4.21 -0.73 -6.47
C LYS A 35 4.72 -1.79 -5.50
N ILE A 36 4.26 -1.73 -4.26
CA ILE A 36 4.62 -2.65 -3.18
C ILE A 36 3.40 -3.48 -2.81
N LEU A 37 3.56 -4.79 -2.81
CA LEU A 37 2.57 -5.74 -2.32
C LEU A 37 3.03 -6.36 -1.00
N ILE A 38 2.22 -6.20 0.05
CA ILE A 38 2.41 -6.88 1.34
C ILE A 38 1.31 -7.90 1.54
N TYR A 39 1.63 -9.17 1.67
CA TYR A 39 0.61 -10.21 1.82
C TYR A 39 0.85 -11.11 3.03
N GLY A 40 -0.20 -11.81 3.47
CA GLY A 40 -0.15 -12.62 4.68
C GLY A 40 -1.54 -13.05 5.15
N ARG A 41 -1.57 -13.96 6.13
CA ARG A 41 -2.82 -14.44 6.76
C ARG A 41 -3.61 -13.29 7.41
N ALA A 42 -4.88 -13.53 7.70
CA ALA A 42 -5.67 -12.61 8.53
C ALA A 42 -4.95 -12.37 9.87
N ALA A 43 -5.07 -11.16 10.41
CA ALA A 43 -4.38 -10.75 11.64
C ALA A 43 -2.83 -10.82 11.64
N SER A 44 -2.19 -11.06 10.49
CA SER A 44 -0.72 -11.12 10.40
C SER A 44 -0.04 -9.78 10.69
N GLY A 45 -0.73 -8.65 10.54
CA GLY A 45 -0.17 -7.31 10.80
C GLY A 45 -0.06 -6.40 9.58
N LYS A 46 -0.66 -6.75 8.43
CA LYS A 46 -0.64 -5.94 7.19
C LYS A 46 -1.11 -4.51 7.39
N THR A 47 -2.31 -4.31 7.95
CA THR A 47 -2.86 -2.99 8.29
C THR A 47 -1.93 -2.20 9.20
N ASN A 48 -1.33 -2.88 10.20
CA ASN A 48 -0.37 -2.26 11.12
C ASN A 48 0.89 -1.78 10.40
N PHE A 49 1.39 -2.57 9.46
CA PHE A 49 2.54 -2.20 8.63
C PHE A 49 2.24 -0.95 7.79
N ILE A 50 1.12 -0.93 7.09
CA ILE A 50 0.71 0.23 6.28
C ILE A 50 0.61 1.50 7.13
N LEU A 51 -0.13 1.44 8.24
CA LEU A 51 -0.31 2.59 9.12
C LEU A 51 1.01 3.04 9.74
N ASN A 52 1.91 2.10 10.07
CA ASN A 52 3.25 2.44 10.58
C ASN A 52 4.10 3.17 9.53
N VAL A 53 4.07 2.75 8.27
CA VAL A 53 4.76 3.46 7.18
C VAL A 53 4.23 4.89 7.04
N ILE A 54 2.90 5.08 7.08
CA ILE A 54 2.29 6.42 7.05
C ILE A 54 2.79 7.27 8.23
N LYS A 55 2.73 6.72 9.46
CA LYS A 55 3.21 7.40 10.67
C LYS A 55 4.67 7.81 10.58
N CYS A 56 5.54 6.89 10.20
CA CYS A 56 6.97 7.13 10.06
C CYS A 56 7.26 8.21 9.02
N SER A 57 6.58 8.13 7.87
CA SER A 57 6.76 9.08 6.77
C SER A 57 6.26 10.49 7.13
N ILE A 58 5.15 10.61 7.86
CA ILE A 58 4.67 11.91 8.41
C ILE A 58 5.68 12.48 9.40
N SER A 59 6.22 11.64 10.29
CA SER A 59 7.20 12.06 11.28
C SER A 59 8.48 12.58 10.60
N LYS A 60 8.94 11.88 9.56
CA LYS A 60 10.08 12.31 8.75
C LYS A 60 9.81 13.62 8.01
N ALA A 61 8.64 13.76 7.38
CA ALA A 61 8.26 14.99 6.67
C ALA A 61 8.14 16.21 7.60
N ARG A 62 7.85 16.01 8.89
CA ARG A 62 7.89 17.07 9.92
C ARG A 62 9.31 17.56 10.17
N GLU A 63 10.27 16.65 10.25
CA GLU A 63 11.69 16.98 10.45
C GLU A 63 12.28 17.74 9.26
N THR A 64 11.85 17.42 8.03
CA THR A 64 12.36 18.05 6.80
C THR A 64 11.57 19.28 6.34
N HIS A 65 10.54 19.70 7.09
CA HIS A 65 9.63 20.81 6.73
C HIS A 65 8.84 20.63 5.41
N ASP A 66 8.72 19.39 4.90
CA ASP A 66 7.95 19.09 3.67
C ASP A 66 6.46 18.82 3.93
N LEU A 67 6.05 18.72 5.19
CA LEU A 67 4.73 18.23 5.62
C LEU A 67 3.54 18.91 4.91
N TYR A 68 3.57 20.22 4.67
CA TYR A 68 2.45 20.93 4.05
C TYR A 68 2.15 20.46 2.61
N ARG A 69 3.09 19.75 1.98
CA ARG A 69 3.01 19.31 0.58
C ARG A 69 2.80 17.81 0.41
N THR A 70 2.76 17.06 1.51
CA THR A 70 2.68 15.61 1.49
C THR A 70 1.31 15.12 1.95
N LEU A 71 0.67 14.30 1.13
CA LEU A 71 -0.60 13.67 1.41
C LEU A 71 -0.48 12.15 1.25
N PHE A 72 -1.04 11.42 2.20
CA PHE A 72 -1.19 9.98 2.18
C PHE A 72 -2.66 9.64 1.98
N VAL A 73 -2.96 8.73 1.05
CA VAL A 73 -4.32 8.25 0.85
C VAL A 73 -4.38 6.82 1.35
N TYR A 74 -5.26 6.54 2.30
CA TYR A 74 -5.52 5.20 2.82
C TYR A 74 -6.92 4.76 2.40
N ILE A 75 -7.02 3.63 1.71
CA ILE A 75 -8.28 3.06 1.27
C ILE A 75 -8.43 1.67 1.88
N SER A 76 -9.47 1.48 2.69
CA SER A 76 -9.85 0.16 3.20
C SER A 76 -10.85 -0.51 2.26
N THR A 77 -10.67 -1.80 1.98
CA THR A 77 -11.69 -2.63 1.29
C THR A 77 -12.48 -3.52 2.26
N GLU A 78 -12.03 -3.64 3.51
CA GLU A 78 -12.63 -4.48 4.57
C GLU A 78 -13.45 -3.67 5.58
N GLY A 79 -13.68 -2.37 5.32
CA GLY A 79 -14.41 -1.45 6.20
C GLY A 79 -13.55 -0.78 7.28
N PRO A 80 -14.14 -0.29 8.38
CA PRO A 80 -13.51 0.65 9.31
C PRO A 80 -12.56 0.02 10.35
N ASN A 81 -12.13 -1.23 10.19
CA ASN A 81 -11.33 -1.96 11.19
C ASN A 81 -9.96 -1.31 11.49
N TYR A 82 -9.51 -0.36 10.68
CA TYR A 82 -8.27 0.39 10.87
C TYR A 82 -8.40 1.57 11.83
N ILE A 83 -9.62 2.07 12.11
CA ILE A 83 -9.86 3.35 12.81
C ILE A 83 -9.22 3.37 14.20
N GLU A 84 -9.48 2.36 15.03
CA GLU A 84 -8.92 2.29 16.39
C GLU A 84 -7.38 2.33 16.35
N ARG A 85 -6.79 1.63 15.37
CA ARG A 85 -5.34 1.60 15.22
C ARG A 85 -4.79 2.93 14.72
N ALA A 86 -5.46 3.58 13.78
CA ALA A 86 -5.09 4.90 13.29
C ALA A 86 -5.16 5.95 14.42
N GLU A 87 -6.18 5.89 15.27
CA GLU A 87 -6.33 6.74 16.45
C GLU A 87 -5.18 6.53 17.45
N GLN A 88 -4.88 5.27 17.81
CA GLN A 88 -3.75 4.94 18.69
C GLN A 88 -2.40 5.46 18.17
N LEU A 89 -2.23 5.51 16.84
CA LEU A 89 -1.04 6.01 16.19
C LEU A 89 -1.03 7.54 16.00
N GLY A 90 -2.11 8.24 16.36
CA GLY A 90 -2.26 9.69 16.18
C GLY A 90 -2.44 10.10 14.72
N LEU A 91 -2.98 9.21 13.88
CA LEU A 91 -3.14 9.44 12.43
C LEU A 91 -4.56 9.88 12.04
N LEU A 92 -5.57 9.60 12.87
CA LEU A 92 -6.97 9.83 12.51
C LEU A 92 -7.26 11.32 12.29
N ASP A 93 -6.70 12.18 13.16
CA ASP A 93 -6.85 13.64 13.09
C ASP A 93 -5.79 14.33 12.21
N SER A 94 -4.96 13.56 11.48
CA SER A 94 -3.91 14.13 10.66
C SER A 94 -4.45 14.69 9.35
N GLU A 95 -4.24 15.98 9.10
CA GLU A 95 -4.55 16.64 7.81
C GLU A 95 -3.76 16.07 6.62
N ASN A 96 -2.73 15.27 6.89
CA ASN A 96 -1.88 14.64 5.89
C ASN A 96 -2.38 13.26 5.47
N VAL A 97 -3.47 12.75 6.05
CA VAL A 97 -4.04 11.44 5.68
C VAL A 97 -5.49 11.61 5.24
N LEU A 98 -5.80 11.16 4.02
CA LEU A 98 -7.18 10.98 3.57
C LEU A 98 -7.57 9.52 3.71
N TYR A 99 -8.72 9.27 4.32
CA TYR A 99 -9.28 7.94 4.48
C TYR A 99 -10.48 7.75 3.55
N ALA A 100 -10.60 6.57 2.96
CA ALA A 100 -11.76 6.15 2.20
C ALA A 100 -12.06 4.66 2.42
N GLU A 101 -13.30 4.27 2.19
CA GLU A 101 -13.74 2.89 2.24
C GLU A 101 -14.35 2.50 0.90
N ALA A 102 -13.80 1.47 0.27
CA ALA A 102 -14.29 0.94 -0.99
C ALA A 102 -15.29 -0.19 -0.72
N LEU A 103 -16.52 0.02 -1.18
CA LEU A 103 -17.64 -0.91 -0.97
C LEU A 103 -17.58 -2.12 -1.91
N ASP A 104 -17.01 -1.95 -3.09
CA ASP A 104 -16.78 -2.99 -4.10
C ASP A 104 -15.62 -2.56 -5.03
N THR A 105 -15.27 -3.42 -6.00
CA THR A 105 -14.18 -3.14 -6.96
C THR A 105 -14.46 -1.92 -7.85
N LEU A 106 -15.72 -1.67 -8.25
CA LEU A 106 -16.09 -0.52 -9.08
C LEU A 106 -15.99 0.80 -8.29
N HIS A 107 -16.40 0.79 -7.03
CA HIS A 107 -16.25 1.92 -6.13
C HIS A 107 -14.77 2.23 -5.89
N LEU A 108 -13.93 1.21 -5.69
CA LEU A 108 -12.47 1.39 -5.59
C LEU A 108 -11.90 2.06 -6.85
N ILE A 109 -12.27 1.57 -8.05
CA ILE A 109 -11.89 2.18 -9.33
C ILE A 109 -12.36 3.64 -9.41
N SER A 110 -13.58 3.94 -8.96
CA SER A 110 -14.14 5.29 -8.95
C SER A 110 -13.38 6.23 -8.01
N LEU A 111 -13.02 5.77 -6.81
CA LEU A 111 -12.21 6.53 -5.84
C LEU A 111 -10.83 6.89 -6.44
N ILE A 112 -10.15 5.89 -7.01
CA ILE A 112 -8.85 6.09 -7.66
C ILE A 112 -8.96 7.04 -8.85
N SER A 113 -9.97 6.85 -9.72
CA SER A 113 -10.21 7.72 -10.88
C SER A 113 -10.53 9.15 -10.47
N THR A 114 -11.27 9.33 -9.37
CA THR A 114 -11.57 10.65 -8.82
C THR A 114 -10.31 11.31 -8.30
N LEU A 115 -9.50 10.60 -7.53
CA LEU A 115 -8.23 11.11 -7.01
C LEU A 115 -7.31 11.60 -8.14
N ILE A 116 -7.14 10.81 -9.21
CA ILE A 116 -6.33 11.17 -10.40
C ILE A 116 -6.80 12.51 -11.02
N ARG A 117 -8.10 12.78 -11.04
CA ARG A 117 -8.68 13.99 -11.62
C ARG A 117 -8.66 15.20 -10.68
N THR A 118 -8.36 15.00 -9.40
CA THR A 118 -8.28 16.10 -8.44
C THR A 118 -6.93 16.81 -8.50
N SER A 119 -6.88 18.09 -8.14
CA SER A 119 -5.62 18.81 -7.96
C SER A 119 -4.77 18.25 -6.80
N LEU A 120 -5.39 17.51 -5.88
CA LEU A 120 -4.72 16.89 -4.72
C LEU A 120 -3.69 15.85 -5.13
N ILE A 121 -3.83 15.21 -6.29
CA ILE A 121 -2.88 14.19 -6.77
C ILE A 121 -1.44 14.69 -6.82
N SER A 122 -1.23 15.99 -7.03
CA SER A 122 0.09 16.64 -7.02
C SER A 122 0.79 16.64 -5.66
N ARG A 123 0.03 16.45 -4.57
CA ARG A 123 0.50 16.36 -3.18
C ARG A 123 0.58 14.93 -2.67
N VAL A 124 0.01 13.96 -3.39
CA VAL A 124 -0.05 12.56 -2.93
C VAL A 124 1.32 11.91 -3.05
N ALA A 125 1.91 11.55 -1.92
CA ALA A 125 3.16 10.79 -1.86
C ALA A 125 2.93 9.28 -1.93
N MET A 126 1.83 8.80 -1.34
CA MET A 126 1.48 7.38 -1.33
C MET A 126 -0.03 7.17 -1.37
N ILE A 127 -0.45 6.13 -2.09
CA ILE A 127 -1.76 5.51 -1.97
C ILE A 127 -1.56 4.13 -1.35
N ALA A 128 -2.19 3.91 -0.21
CA ALA A 128 -2.29 2.62 0.43
C ALA A 128 -3.67 2.00 0.20
N ILE A 129 -3.71 0.75 -0.24
CA ILE A 129 -4.94 -0.04 -0.38
C ILE A 129 -4.83 -1.24 0.53
N ASP A 130 -5.56 -1.22 1.64
CA ASP A 130 -5.58 -2.37 2.55
C ASP A 130 -6.51 -3.44 1.99
N SER A 131 -5.96 -4.64 1.76
CA SER A 131 -6.62 -5.79 1.16
C SER A 131 -7.18 -5.55 -0.25
N ILE A 132 -6.31 -5.19 -1.19
CA ILE A 132 -6.65 -4.94 -2.61
C ILE A 132 -7.42 -6.09 -3.27
N ASN A 133 -7.20 -7.33 -2.81
CA ASN A 133 -7.81 -8.53 -3.37
C ASN A 133 -9.09 -8.97 -2.65
N PHE A 134 -9.61 -8.18 -1.70
CA PHE A 134 -10.78 -8.56 -0.91
C PHE A 134 -12.02 -8.81 -1.78
N HIS A 135 -12.46 -7.79 -2.54
CA HIS A 135 -13.65 -7.88 -3.40
C HIS A 135 -13.45 -8.89 -4.53
N TYR A 136 -12.26 -8.91 -5.14
CA TYR A 136 -11.89 -9.92 -6.13
C TYR A 136 -12.04 -11.36 -5.58
N ARG A 137 -11.67 -11.62 -4.32
CA ARG A 137 -11.78 -12.94 -3.67
C ARG A 137 -13.23 -13.35 -3.40
N VAL A 138 -14.08 -12.39 -3.02
CA VAL A 138 -15.49 -12.61 -2.68
C VAL A 138 -16.32 -12.85 -3.95
N GLU A 139 -16.01 -12.12 -5.01
CA GLU A 139 -16.74 -12.14 -6.28
C GLU A 139 -16.09 -13.08 -7.33
N ALA A 140 -15.10 -13.88 -6.89
CA ALA A 140 -14.22 -14.72 -7.72
C ALA A 140 -14.97 -15.82 -8.49
N SER A 141 -15.64 -15.47 -9.59
CA SER A 141 -16.07 -16.46 -10.60
C SER A 141 -16.38 -15.88 -11.99
N SER A 142 -16.31 -14.56 -12.20
CA SER A 142 -16.70 -13.94 -13.49
C SER A 142 -15.52 -13.32 -14.26
N ILE A 143 -15.62 -13.35 -15.59
CA ILE A 143 -14.69 -12.66 -16.49
C ILE A 143 -14.70 -11.14 -16.22
N ASP A 144 -15.85 -10.59 -15.85
CA ASP A 144 -16.00 -9.15 -15.64
C ASP A 144 -15.31 -8.68 -14.36
N GLU A 145 -15.29 -9.49 -13.30
CA GLU A 145 -14.51 -9.17 -12.09
C GLU A 145 -13.00 -9.20 -12.36
N THR A 146 -12.55 -10.16 -13.17
CA THR A 146 -11.16 -10.19 -13.60
C THR A 146 -10.80 -8.93 -14.39
N LYS A 147 -11.65 -8.49 -15.32
CA LYS A 147 -11.44 -7.24 -16.06
C LYS A 147 -11.39 -6.02 -15.13
N ARG A 148 -12.29 -5.94 -14.15
CA ARG A 148 -12.32 -4.85 -13.16
C ARG A 148 -11.03 -4.84 -12.33
N PHE A 149 -10.60 -5.98 -11.84
CA PHE A 149 -9.37 -6.10 -11.07
C PHE A 149 -8.13 -5.68 -11.89
N VAL A 150 -8.00 -6.17 -13.13
CA VAL A 150 -6.90 -5.76 -14.02
C VAL A 150 -6.97 -4.26 -14.34
N THR A 151 -8.17 -3.71 -14.52
CA THR A 151 -8.37 -2.26 -14.74
C THR A 151 -7.89 -1.45 -13.54
N LEU A 152 -8.21 -1.88 -12.31
CA LEU A 152 -7.71 -1.28 -11.08
C LEU A 152 -6.17 -1.30 -11.05
N LEU A 153 -5.56 -2.46 -11.28
CA LEU A 153 -4.09 -2.59 -11.29
C LEU A 153 -3.44 -1.67 -12.33
N THR A 154 -4.08 -1.51 -13.51
CA THR A 154 -3.63 -0.60 -14.56
C THR A 154 -3.70 0.86 -14.14
N LEU A 155 -4.77 1.29 -13.47
CA LEU A 155 -4.89 2.65 -12.94
C LEU A 155 -3.81 2.95 -11.89
N LEU A 156 -3.53 1.98 -11.02
CA LEU A 156 -2.47 2.10 -10.01
C LEU A 156 -1.08 2.15 -10.64
N ASP A 157 -0.87 1.46 -11.77
CA ASP A 157 0.38 1.54 -12.52
C ASP A 157 0.61 2.94 -13.13
N VAL A 158 -0.45 3.55 -13.68
CA VAL A 158 -0.40 4.94 -14.15
C VAL A 158 -0.04 5.89 -13.00
N ILE A 159 -0.63 5.69 -11.82
CA ILE A 159 -0.31 6.49 -10.63
C ILE A 159 1.15 6.32 -10.23
N SER A 160 1.63 5.08 -10.17
CA SER A 160 3.01 4.78 -9.80
C SER A 160 4.01 5.37 -10.78
N SER A 161 3.72 5.30 -12.08
CA SER A 161 4.55 5.85 -13.15
C SER A 161 4.70 7.38 -13.07
N ASN A 162 3.80 8.06 -12.36
CA ASN A 162 3.92 9.49 -12.08
C ASN A 162 4.78 9.80 -10.84
N GLY A 163 5.38 8.81 -10.19
CA GLY A 163 6.22 9.00 -9.01
C GLY A 163 5.45 9.00 -7.68
N ILE A 164 4.30 8.32 -7.62
CA ILE A 164 3.51 8.11 -6.38
C ILE A 164 3.71 6.68 -5.93
N TRP A 165 3.94 6.47 -4.64
CA TRP A 165 4.02 5.12 -4.09
C TRP A 165 2.65 4.45 -4.07
N VAL A 166 2.58 3.17 -4.46
CA VAL A 166 1.38 2.36 -4.27
C VAL A 166 1.71 1.21 -3.33
N LEU A 167 1.11 1.22 -2.13
CA LEU A 167 1.29 0.17 -1.14
C LEU A 167 -0.02 -0.62 -0.98
N ALA A 168 -0.07 -1.81 -1.54
CA ALA A 168 -1.23 -2.68 -1.45
C ALA A 168 -1.00 -3.80 -0.45
N SER A 169 -2.03 -4.14 0.31
CA SER A 169 -2.06 -5.34 1.14
C SER A 169 -2.93 -6.42 0.48
N ALA A 170 -2.61 -7.70 0.69
CA ALA A 170 -3.43 -8.81 0.21
C ALA A 170 -3.56 -9.92 1.25
N GLN A 171 -4.74 -10.52 1.33
CA GLN A 171 -4.97 -11.68 2.19
C GLN A 171 -4.75 -12.99 1.43
N ILE A 172 -4.11 -13.94 2.11
CA ILE A 172 -3.94 -15.31 1.65
C ILE A 172 -5.19 -16.13 1.98
N ARG A 173 -5.57 -17.09 1.13
CA ARG A 173 -6.58 -18.11 1.48
C ARG A 173 -5.92 -19.20 2.32
N GLU A 174 -6.50 -19.54 3.46
CA GLU A 174 -6.09 -20.74 4.17
C GLU A 174 -6.49 -21.95 3.32
N ALA A 175 -5.53 -22.71 2.81
CA ALA A 175 -5.81 -23.98 2.16
C ALA A 175 -6.41 -24.91 3.22
N VAL A 176 -7.72 -25.15 3.13
CA VAL A 176 -8.47 -25.90 4.15
C VAL A 176 -8.02 -27.37 4.23
N ASN A 177 -7.27 -27.91 3.24
CA ASN A 177 -7.16 -29.37 3.09
C ASN A 177 -5.78 -30.00 2.84
N ASN A 178 -4.66 -29.29 2.78
CA ASN A 178 -3.35 -29.96 2.56
C ASN A 178 -2.32 -29.51 3.59
N ILE A 179 -2.15 -30.34 4.62
CA ILE A 179 -1.16 -30.19 5.71
C ILE A 179 0.28 -30.36 5.18
N ASP A 180 0.45 -30.88 3.96
CA ASP A 180 1.76 -31.20 3.39
C ASP A 180 2.32 -30.15 2.40
N ASP A 181 1.58 -29.06 2.12
CA ASP A 181 2.00 -28.04 1.14
C ASP A 181 1.90 -26.62 1.73
N LEU A 182 2.57 -26.39 2.85
CA LEU A 182 2.74 -25.06 3.46
C LEU A 182 3.65 -24.14 2.62
N THR A 183 4.20 -24.65 1.53
CA THR A 183 5.19 -23.97 0.67
C THR A 183 4.58 -23.05 -0.39
N HIS A 184 3.28 -23.17 -0.68
CA HIS A 184 2.62 -22.39 -1.75
C HIS A 184 1.29 -21.77 -1.31
N ILE A 185 1.32 -20.88 -0.31
CA ILE A 185 0.11 -20.15 0.12
C ILE A 185 0.08 -18.75 -0.52
N GLU A 186 -0.46 -18.65 -1.73
CA GLU A 186 -0.58 -17.42 -2.50
C GLU A 186 -1.92 -16.69 -2.25
N PRO A 187 -1.96 -15.35 -2.35
CA PRO A 187 -3.20 -14.60 -2.28
C PRO A 187 -4.09 -14.85 -3.52
N SER A 188 -5.40 -14.71 -3.38
CA SER A 188 -6.30 -14.74 -4.54
C SER A 188 -5.94 -13.62 -5.52
N GLY A 189 -5.84 -13.94 -6.81
CA GLY A 189 -5.42 -13.01 -7.86
C GLY A 189 -3.90 -12.82 -7.96
N PHE A 190 -3.09 -13.68 -7.32
CA PHE A 190 -1.62 -13.55 -7.33
C PHE A 190 -1.03 -13.55 -8.74
N GLN A 191 -1.57 -14.35 -9.67
CA GLN A 191 -1.16 -14.35 -11.09
C GLN A 191 -1.25 -12.97 -11.77
N TYR A 192 -2.05 -12.03 -11.23
CA TYR A 192 -2.12 -10.64 -11.70
C TYR A 192 -1.29 -9.69 -10.83
N LEU A 193 -1.20 -9.96 -9.53
CA LEU A 193 -0.48 -9.14 -8.57
C LEU A 193 1.05 -9.30 -8.65
N GLU A 194 1.55 -10.51 -8.88
CA GLU A 194 2.97 -10.81 -8.98
C GLU A 194 3.65 -10.05 -10.14
N PRO A 195 3.15 -10.09 -11.39
CA PRO A 195 3.74 -9.31 -12.47
C PRO A 195 3.50 -7.80 -12.29
N TRP A 196 2.45 -7.40 -11.56
CA TRP A 196 2.16 -5.99 -11.28
C TRP A 196 3.07 -5.38 -10.22
N ALA A 197 3.41 -6.11 -9.16
CA ALA A 197 4.15 -5.55 -8.02
C ALA A 197 5.65 -5.47 -8.31
N ASP A 198 6.27 -4.32 -8.07
CA ASP A 198 7.73 -4.14 -8.18
C ASP A 198 8.45 -4.74 -6.96
N VAL A 199 7.81 -4.66 -5.79
CA VAL A 199 8.26 -5.25 -4.51
C VAL A 199 7.17 -6.16 -3.98
N ILE A 200 7.55 -7.35 -3.52
CA ILE A 200 6.64 -8.31 -2.89
C ILE A 200 7.24 -8.68 -1.55
N ALA A 201 6.46 -8.54 -0.48
CA ALA A 201 6.83 -9.01 0.85
C ALA A 201 5.68 -9.74 1.53
N ARG A 202 6.03 -10.73 2.34
CA ARG A 202 5.11 -11.58 3.09
C ARG A 202 5.29 -11.36 4.58
N ILE A 203 4.19 -11.31 5.33
CA ILE A 203 4.21 -11.29 6.78
C ILE A 203 3.84 -12.67 7.31
N GLU A 204 4.79 -13.31 7.98
CA GLU A 204 4.59 -14.54 8.76
C GLU A 204 4.38 -14.22 10.24
N VAL A 205 3.63 -15.10 10.93
CA VAL A 205 3.44 -15.05 12.38
C VAL A 205 4.14 -16.26 12.99
N LEU A 206 5.17 -16.01 13.79
CA LEU A 206 5.92 -17.03 14.54
C LEU A 206 5.72 -16.78 16.04
N HIS A 207 4.80 -17.52 16.65
CA HIS A 207 4.40 -17.34 18.05
C HIS A 207 3.96 -15.89 18.36
N GLN A 208 4.76 -15.14 19.11
CA GLN A 208 4.50 -13.75 19.50
C GLN A 208 5.16 -12.73 18.56
N HIS A 209 6.04 -13.18 17.67
CA HIS A 209 6.79 -12.33 16.75
C HIS A 209 6.24 -12.45 15.34
N ARG A 210 6.45 -11.40 14.55
CA ARG A 210 6.16 -11.38 13.12
C ARG A 210 7.46 -11.24 12.37
N ILE A 211 7.52 -11.81 11.18
CA ILE A 211 8.65 -11.60 10.27
C ILE A 211 8.09 -11.03 8.98
N LEU A 212 8.65 -9.90 8.55
CA LEU A 212 8.46 -9.39 7.20
C LEU A 212 9.56 -9.99 6.31
N ILE A 213 9.15 -10.76 5.32
CA ILE A 213 10.03 -11.45 4.37
C ILE A 213 9.83 -10.77 3.02
N VAL A 214 10.79 -9.98 2.57
CA VAL A 214 10.80 -9.42 1.21
C VAL A 214 11.25 -10.53 0.27
N GLU A 215 10.39 -10.89 -0.68
CA GLU A 215 10.63 -11.95 -1.67
C GLU A 215 11.13 -11.38 -3.00
N LYS A 216 10.67 -10.17 -3.34
CA LYS A 216 11.07 -9.39 -4.53
C LYS A 216 11.36 -7.95 -4.12
N PRO A 217 12.44 -7.31 -4.61
CA PRO A 217 13.42 -7.80 -5.60
C PRO A 217 14.58 -8.58 -4.98
N LYS A 218 14.76 -8.51 -3.65
CA LYS A 218 15.87 -9.14 -2.95
C LYS A 218 15.38 -9.72 -1.64
N HIS A 219 15.79 -10.96 -1.36
CA HIS A 219 15.47 -11.64 -0.11
C HIS A 219 15.98 -10.85 1.10
N LEU A 220 15.06 -10.49 2.00
CA LEU A 220 15.35 -9.79 3.24
C LEU A 220 14.31 -10.16 4.29
N GLU A 221 14.77 -10.61 5.45
CA GLU A 221 13.91 -10.93 6.59
C GLU A 221 14.17 -9.93 7.72
N ILE A 222 13.08 -9.34 8.21
CA ILE A 222 13.15 -8.41 9.35
C ILE A 222 12.06 -8.81 10.36
N PRO A 223 12.45 -9.30 11.55
CA PRO A 223 11.51 -9.56 12.63
C PRO A 223 10.97 -8.25 13.21
N PHE A 224 9.71 -8.28 13.63
CA PHE A 224 9.07 -7.14 14.26
C PHE A 224 7.96 -7.54 15.23
N SER A 225 7.61 -6.61 16.10
CA SER A 225 6.49 -6.70 17.02
C SER A 225 5.55 -5.51 16.82
N ILE A 226 4.25 -5.74 16.98
CA ILE A 226 3.25 -4.67 16.98
C ILE A 226 3.09 -4.22 18.43
N VAL A 227 3.42 -2.95 18.69
CA VAL A 227 3.32 -2.30 20.00
C VAL A 227 2.34 -1.14 19.93
N LYS A 228 1.97 -0.53 21.06
CA LYS A 228 1.01 0.59 21.08
C LYS A 228 1.46 1.73 20.15
N GLU A 229 2.75 2.05 20.17
CA GLU A 229 3.35 3.13 19.42
C GLU A 229 3.57 2.83 17.93
N GLY A 230 3.30 1.61 17.44
CA GLY A 230 3.54 1.25 16.04
C GLY A 230 4.20 -0.11 15.90
N ILE A 231 5.24 -0.16 15.08
CA ILE A 231 6.09 -1.35 14.90
C ILE A 231 7.43 -1.15 15.61
N ALA A 232 7.82 -2.15 16.39
CA ALA A 232 9.18 -2.29 16.91
C ALA A 232 9.94 -3.31 16.06
N TRP A 233 11.01 -2.86 15.40
CA TRP A 233 11.91 -3.68 14.58
C TRP A 233 12.98 -4.37 15.44
N HIS A 234 13.37 -5.60 15.11
CA HIS A 234 14.41 -6.37 15.81
C HIS A 234 15.54 -6.84 14.88
#